data_AF-A0A7L4L0C3-F1
#
_entry.id   AF-A0A7L4L0C3-F1
#
_cell.length_a   1.000
_cell.length_b   1.000
_cell.length_c   1.000
_cell.angle_alpha   90.00
_cell.angle_beta   90.00
_cell.angle_gamma   90.00
#
_symmetry.space_group_name_H-M   'P 1'
#
loop_
_entity.id
_entity.type
_entity.pdbx_description
1 polymer ?
#
loop_
_entity_poly.entity_id
_entity_poly.type
_entity_poly.pdbx_seq_one_letter_code
_entity_poly.pdbx_strand_id
1 'polypeptide(L)' 'SPAELAELPQIFEQAKISHAMYHQNARALIRMFRLSRTQAKVIVATCPSCQTYQLPSFSSGINPRGINSGEVWQTDVT' A
#
# COMPACT_ATOMS: atom_id res chain seq x y z
N SER A 1 8.13 25.44 12.01
CA SER A 1 8.19 26.82 11.45
C SER A 1 7.40 26.93 10.16
N PRO A 2 7.01 28.13 9.66
CA PRO A 2 6.21 28.29 8.43
C PRO A 2 6.81 27.62 7.18
N ALA A 3 8.13 27.40 7.17
CA ALA A 3 8.84 26.66 6.12
C ALA A 3 8.43 25.17 6.04
N GLU A 4 8.20 24.48 7.15
CA GLU A 4 7.86 23.04 7.16
C GLU A 4 6.53 22.73 6.44
N LEU A 5 5.56 23.65 6.50
CA LEU A 5 4.26 23.49 5.84
C LEU A 5 4.35 23.66 4.32
N ALA A 6 5.28 24.47 3.84
CA ALA A 6 5.51 24.69 2.40
C ALA A 6 6.36 23.58 1.77
N GLU A 7 7.22 22.94 2.55
CA GLU A 7 8.07 21.82 2.09
C GLU A 7 7.29 20.50 2.00
N LEU A 8 6.25 20.31 2.83
CA LEU A 8 5.42 19.10 2.84
C LEU A 8 4.78 18.75 1.48
N PRO A 9 4.13 19.69 0.75
CA PRO A 9 3.62 19.43 -0.60
C PRO A 9 4.71 19.01 -1.58
N GLN A 10 5.87 19.67 -1.55
CA GLN A 10 6.98 19.38 -2.47
C GLN A 10 7.59 18.00 -2.21
N ILE A 11 7.80 17.65 -0.94
CA ILE A 11 8.33 16.34 -0.52
C ILE A 11 7.34 15.22 -0.89
N PHE A 12 6.04 15.46 -0.75
CA PHE A 12 5.02 14.47 -1.10
C PHE A 12 4.97 14.19 -2.60
N GLU A 13 5.06 15.22 -3.45
CA GLU A 13 5.13 15.04 -4.91
C GLU A 13 6.43 14.36 -5.33
N GLN A 14 7.57 14.72 -4.73
CA GLN A 14 8.85 14.04 -5.00
C GLN A 14 8.78 12.54 -4.65
N ALA A 15 8.13 12.20 -3.53
CA ALA A 15 7.94 10.82 -3.11
C ALA A 15 7.05 10.03 -4.08
N LYS A 16 6.03 10.66 -4.69
CA LYS A 16 5.21 10.04 -5.75
C LYS A 16 6.04 9.71 -6.98
N ILE A 17 6.86 10.65 -7.45
CA ILE A 17 7.73 10.44 -8.62
C ILE A 17 8.72 9.30 -8.34
N SER A 18 9.39 9.34 -7.19
CA SER A 18 10.32 8.28 -6.79
C SER A 18 9.63 6.91 -6.69
N HIS A 19 8.44 6.85 -6.10
CA HIS A 19 7.66 5.61 -6.04
C HIS A 19 7.23 5.12 -7.42
N ALA A 20 6.83 6.00 -8.34
CA ALA A 20 6.46 5.62 -9.69
C ALA A 20 7.64 5.03 -10.49
N MET A 21 8.87 5.46 -10.21
CA MET A 21 10.07 4.93 -10.88
C MET A 21 10.58 3.62 -10.28
N TYR A 22 10.54 3.49 -8.95
CA TYR A 22 11.23 2.40 -8.24
C TYR A 22 10.30 1.45 -7.48
N HIS A 23 9.01 1.74 -7.42
CA HIS A 23 7.99 0.98 -6.68
C HIS A 23 8.40 0.66 -5.23
N GLN A 24 9.09 1.59 -4.58
CA GLN A 24 9.57 1.44 -3.21
C GLN A 24 8.40 1.27 -2.22
N ASN A 25 8.55 0.41 -1.22
CA ASN A 25 7.51 0.21 -0.20
C ASN A 25 7.30 1.43 0.71
N ALA A 26 6.17 1.47 1.42
CA ALA A 26 5.83 2.60 2.30
C ALA A 26 6.89 2.87 3.39
N ARG A 27 7.59 1.84 3.89
CA ARG A 27 8.65 2.02 4.90
C ARG A 27 9.86 2.76 4.33
N ALA A 28 10.22 2.49 3.09
CA ALA A 28 11.29 3.19 2.39
C ALA A 28 10.93 4.67 2.18
N LEU A 29 9.70 4.96 1.73
CA LEU A 29 9.22 6.33 1.54
C LEU A 29 9.21 7.15 2.84
N ILE A 30 8.80 6.55 3.97
CA ILE A 30 8.85 7.21 5.29
C ILE A 30 10.28 7.61 5.65
N ARG A 31 11.27 6.73 5.42
CA ARG A 31 12.66 7.01 5.78
C ARG A 31 13.31 8.03 4.85
N MET A 32 13.07 7.91 3.53
CA MET A 32 13.72 8.76 2.52
C MET A 32 13.14 10.18 2.50
N PHE A 33 11.81 10.29 2.59
CA PHE A 33 11.11 11.57 2.44
C PHE A 33 10.55 12.10 3.76
N ARG A 34 10.86 11.46 4.90
CA ARG A 34 10.34 11.82 6.24
C ARG A 34 8.80 11.96 6.26
N LEU A 35 8.10 11.19 5.43
CA LEU A 35 6.65 11.22 5.33
C LEU A 35 6.00 10.55 6.54
N SER A 36 4.77 10.98 6.85
CA SER A 36 3.93 10.23 7.78
C SER A 36 3.55 8.85 7.20
N ARG A 37 3.24 7.90 8.09
CA ARG A 37 2.76 6.57 7.70
C ARG A 37 1.53 6.64 6.80
N THR A 38 0.63 7.58 7.07
CA THR A 38 -0.60 7.77 6.29
C THR A 38 -0.28 8.24 4.88
N GLN A 39 0.59 9.25 4.72
CA GLN A 39 1.02 9.75 3.42
C GLN A 39 1.71 8.66 2.58
N ALA A 40 2.65 7.93 3.17
CA ALA A 40 3.34 6.86 2.46
C ALA A 40 2.39 5.73 2.03
N LYS A 41 1.38 5.39 2.86
CA LYS A 41 0.34 4.43 2.46
C LYS A 41 -0.49 4.93 1.28
N VAL A 42 -0.87 6.21 1.27
CA VAL A 42 -1.62 6.79 0.15
C VAL A 42 -0.82 6.66 -1.14
N ILE A 43 0.47 7.02 -1.14
CA ILE A 43 1.32 6.92 -2.35
C ILE A 43 1.32 5.49 -2.91
N VAL A 44 1.55 4.50 -2.06
CA VAL A 44 1.59 3.08 -2.50
C VAL A 44 0.21 2.59 -2.92
N ALA A 45 -0.87 2.99 -2.23
CA ALA A 45 -2.24 2.60 -2.56
C ALA A 45 -2.76 3.24 -3.86
N THR A 46 -2.29 4.45 -4.19
CA THR A 46 -2.63 5.13 -5.45
C THR A 46 -1.85 4.63 -6.66
N CYS A 47 -0.83 3.79 -6.46
CA CYS A 47 -0.03 3.25 -7.56
C CYS A 47 -0.75 2.04 -8.18
N PRO A 48 -1.19 2.11 -9.46
CA PRO A 48 -1.94 1.02 -10.10
C PRO A 48 -1.12 -0.28 -10.15
N SER A 49 0.17 -0.17 -10.46
CA SER A 49 1.09 -1.30 -10.50
C SER A 49 1.28 -1.96 -9.15
N CYS A 50 1.22 -1.22 -8.04
CA CYS A 50 1.35 -1.79 -6.70
C CYS A 50 0.00 -2.27 -6.14
N GLN A 51 -1.12 -1.67 -6.58
CA GLN A 51 -2.46 -2.05 -6.14
C GLN A 51 -2.83 -3.47 -6.57
N THR A 52 -2.36 -3.94 -7.73
CA THR A 52 -2.55 -5.33 -8.18
C THR A 52 -1.82 -6.34 -7.28
N TYR A 53 -0.69 -5.95 -6.70
CA TYR A 53 0.08 -6.79 -5.77
C TYR A 53 -0.28 -6.56 -4.30
N GLN A 54 -1.05 -5.51 -3.99
CA GLN A 54 -1.67 -5.39 -2.69
C GLN A 54 -2.73 -6.48 -2.63
N LEU A 55 -2.42 -7.54 -1.87
CA LEU A 55 -3.43 -8.50 -1.45
C LEU A 55 -4.64 -7.68 -1.00
N PRO A 56 -5.83 -7.90 -1.57
CA PRO A 56 -7.03 -7.33 -0.97
C PRO A 56 -6.97 -7.77 0.48
N SER A 57 -6.89 -6.80 1.40
CA SER A 57 -6.96 -7.09 2.82
C SER A 57 -8.24 -7.87 2.97
N PHE A 58 -8.11 -9.19 3.15
CA PHE A 58 -9.22 -10.14 3.14
C PHE A 58 -10.26 -9.53 4.06
N SER A 59 -11.29 -8.94 3.47
CA SER A 59 -12.38 -8.35 4.22
C SER A 59 -12.94 -9.52 5.00
N SER A 60 -12.79 -9.43 6.32
CA SER A 60 -13.22 -10.46 7.25
C SER A 60 -14.57 -11.04 6.83
N GLY A 61 -14.57 -12.34 6.54
CA GLY A 61 -15.69 -13.20 6.89
C GLY A 61 -16.83 -13.36 5.89
N ILE A 62 -16.61 -13.42 4.58
CA ILE A 62 -17.62 -14.06 3.71
C ILE A 62 -16.96 -14.79 2.57
N ASN A 63 -16.98 -16.11 2.70
CA ASN A 63 -16.73 -17.08 1.64
C ASN A 63 -17.77 -16.84 0.53
N PRO A 64 -17.44 -16.19 -0.61
CA PRO A 64 -18.37 -16.13 -1.72
C PRO A 64 -18.29 -17.49 -2.38
N ARG A 65 -19.29 -18.35 -2.13
CA ARG A 65 -19.45 -19.63 -2.82
C ARG A 65 -19.16 -19.43 -4.31
N GLY A 66 -18.01 -19.94 -4.71
CA GLY A 66 -17.37 -19.70 -6.00
C GLY A 66 -15.97 -20.30 -6.00
N ILE A 67 -15.89 -21.53 -5.49
CA ILE A 67 -14.70 -22.36 -5.47
C ILE A 67 -14.35 -22.62 -6.94
N ASN A 68 -13.45 -21.82 -7.50
CA ASN A 68 -12.76 -22.23 -8.72
C ASN A 68 -11.88 -23.43 -8.34
N SER A 69 -12.08 -24.53 -9.07
CA SER A 69 -11.48 -25.85 -8.87
C SER A 69 -9.98 -25.74 -8.60
N GLY A 70 -9.50 -26.32 -7.50
CA GLY A 70 -8.10 -26.19 -7.13
C GLY A 70 -7.71 -26.97 -5.91
N GLU A 71 -7.57 -26.29 -4.76
CA GLU A 71 -7.04 -26.90 -3.54
C GLU A 71 -7.71 -26.26 -2.33
N VAL A 72 -8.82 -26.85 -1.88
CA VAL A 72 -9.41 -26.60 -0.57
C VAL A 72 -8.89 -27.68 0.36
N TRP A 73 -7.91 -27.36 1.19
CA TRP A 73 -7.57 -28.17 2.36
C TRP A 73 -7.82 -27.33 3.60
N GLN A 74 -9.08 -27.22 3.97
CA GLN A 74 -9.45 -26.75 5.31
C GLN A 74 -10.11 -27.92 6.01
N THR A 75 -9.32 -28.68 6.76
CA THR A 75 -9.82 -29.70 7.67
C THR A 75 -10.03 -29.06 9.03
N ASP A 76 -11.29 -28.92 9.42
CA ASP A 76 -11.68 -28.66 10.81
C ASP A 76 -11.45 -29.96 11.60
N VAL A 77 -10.79 -29.86 12.76
CA VAL A 77 -10.71 -30.96 13.73
C VAL A 77 -11.35 -30.42 15.02
N THR A 78 -12.47 -31.04 15.40
CA THR A 78 -13.18 -30.82 16.68
C THR A 78 -12.37 -31.23 17.89
#